data_AF-A0A534SS49-F1
#
_entry.id   AF-A0A534SS49-F1
#
_cell.length_a   1.000
_cell.length_b   1.000
_cell.length_c   1.000
_cell.angle_alpha   90.00
_cell.angle_beta   90.00
_cell.angle_gamma   90.00
#
_symmetry.space_group_name_H-M   'P 1'
#
loop_
_entity.id
_entity.type
_entity.pdbx_description
1 polymer ?
#
loop_
_entity_poly.entity_id
_entity_poly.type
_entity_poly.pdbx_seq_one_letter_code
_entity_poly.pdbx_strand_id
1 'polypeptide(L)'
;MPQIFHPSTNTISRVSIAGTVALVGLVAAVAGGLFESTYLTGVRVPREQPVPFSHAHHVGGLGIDCRYCHTTVETSSFAGMPATEVCMNCHKQI
;
A
#
# COMPACT_ATOMS: atom_id res chain seq x y z
N MET A 1 43.85 12.54 39.45
CA MET A 1 42.59 11.77 39.40
C MET A 1 42.93 10.35 38.95
N PRO A 2 42.48 9.29 39.63
CA PRO A 2 42.78 7.92 39.22
C PRO A 2 42.06 7.60 37.91
N GLN A 3 42.74 6.88 37.01
CA GLN A 3 42.16 6.44 35.75
C GLN A 3 41.18 5.29 36.00
N ILE A 4 39.89 5.56 35.82
CA ILE A 4 38.81 4.61 36.12
C ILE A 4 38.56 3.65 34.94
N PHE A 5 38.77 4.10 33.70
CA PHE A 5 38.55 3.29 32.49
C PHE A 5 39.84 3.05 31.71
N HIS A 6 39.97 1.83 31.17
CA HIS A 6 41.08 1.46 30.29
C HIS A 6 41.04 2.29 28.98
N PRO A 7 42.17 2.68 28.38
CA PRO A 7 42.18 3.52 27.16
C PRO A 7 41.41 2.93 25.97
N SER A 8 41.28 1.60 25.90
CA SER A 8 40.48 0.91 24.88
C SER A 8 39.00 1.27 24.91
N THR A 9 38.49 1.75 26.06
CA THR A 9 37.10 2.18 26.21
C THR A 9 36.77 3.34 25.26
N ASN A 10 37.74 4.19 24.88
CA ASN A 10 37.51 5.23 23.88
C ASN A 10 37.18 4.66 22.50
N THR A 11 37.90 3.61 22.08
CA THR A 11 37.65 2.93 20.81
C THR A 11 36.32 2.19 20.86
N ILE A 12 36.04 1.48 21.96
CA ILE A 12 34.78 0.74 22.15
C ILE A 12 33.58 1.70 22.08
N SER A 13 33.62 2.82 22.80
CA SER A 13 32.54 3.81 22.79
C SER A 13 32.34 4.46 21.41
N ARG A 14 33.42 4.78 20.69
CA ARG A 14 33.30 5.37 19.34
C ARG A 14 32.69 4.40 18.34
N VAL A 15 33.15 3.14 18.35
CA VAL A 15 32.64 2.11 17.45
C VAL A 15 31.21 1.74 17.80
N SER A 16 30.85 1.64 19.08
CA SER A 16 29.48 1.30 19.49
C SER A 16 28.49 2.40 19.11
N ILE A 17 28.84 3.67 19.30
CA ILE A 17 28.00 4.80 18.90
C ILE A 17 27.84 4.83 17.37
N ALA A 18 28.93 4.77 16.61
CA ALA A 18 28.88 4.79 15.16
C ALA A 18 28.10 3.60 14.59
N GLY A 19 28.34 2.40 15.12
CA GLY A 19 27.63 1.19 14.73
C GLY A 19 26.13 1.26 15.03
N THR A 20 25.76 1.82 16.19
CA THR A 20 24.34 2.00 16.55
C THR A 20 23.66 2.98 15.61
N VAL A 21 24.28 4.13 15.33
CA VAL A 21 23.72 5.13 14.40
C VAL A 21 23.56 4.55 12.99
N ALA A 22 24.57 3.83 12.50
CA ALA A 22 24.52 3.18 11.19
C ALA A 22 23.41 2.12 11.13
N LEU A 23 23.26 1.31 12.19
CA LEU A 23 22.22 0.30 12.27
C LEU A 23 20.82 0.94 12.28
N VAL A 24 20.61 1.98 13.08
CA VAL A 24 19.34 2.71 13.13
C VAL A 24 19.02 3.33 11.77
N GLY A 25 20.01 3.96 11.13
CA GLY A 25 19.84 4.51 9.78
C GLY A 25 19.49 3.44 8.74
N LEU A 26 20.14 2.29 8.79
CA LEU A 26 19.84 1.16 7.91
C LEU A 26 18.42 0.63 8.15
N VAL A 27 18.02 0.43 9.40
CA VAL A 27 16.67 -0.03 9.76
C VAL A 27 15.63 0.97 9.26
N ALA A 28 15.84 2.27 9.47
CA ALA A 28 14.94 3.31 8.99
C ALA A 28 14.84 3.33 7.46
N ALA A 29 15.97 3.18 6.75
CA ALA A 29 15.99 3.13 5.30
C ALA A 29 15.24 1.90 4.75
N VAL A 30 15.46 0.71 5.34
CA VAL A 30 14.74 -0.51 4.96
C VAL A 30 13.25 -0.38 5.25
N ALA A 31 12.90 0.11 6.44
CA ALA A 31 11.50 0.34 6.80
C ALA A 31 10.83 1.32 5.84
N GLY A 32 11.46 2.48 5.58
CA GLY A 32 10.97 3.47 4.63
C GLY A 32 10.77 2.88 3.23
N GLY A 33 11.76 2.13 2.73
CA GLY A 33 11.66 1.43 1.45
C GLY A 33 10.51 0.43 1.40
N LEU A 34 10.25 -0.31 2.49
CA LEU A 34 9.09 -1.21 2.58
C LEU A 34 7.77 -0.44 2.61
N PHE A 35 7.69 0.66 3.38
CA PHE A 35 6.49 1.50 3.48
C PHE A 35 6.10 2.17 2.16
N GLU A 36 7.08 2.60 1.36
CA GLU A 36 6.84 3.16 0.03
C GLU A 36 6.61 2.08 -1.04
N SER A 37 7.02 0.85 -0.77
CA SER A 37 6.85 -0.25 -1.73
C SER A 37 5.39 -0.68 -1.88
N THR A 38 5.06 -1.20 -3.06
CA THR A 38 3.75 -1.83 -3.29
C THR A 38 3.61 -3.20 -2.63
N TYR A 39 4.66 -3.71 -1.99
CA TYR A 39 4.64 -5.02 -1.34
C TYR A 39 3.63 -5.05 -0.18
N LEU A 40 3.62 -3.99 0.65
CA LEU A 40 2.73 -3.93 1.81
C LEU A 40 1.27 -3.64 1.43
N THR A 41 1.03 -2.79 0.42
CA THR A 41 -0.33 -2.47 -0.01
C THR A 41 -0.96 -3.56 -0.87
N GLY A 42 -0.14 -4.37 -1.55
CA GLY A 42 -0.61 -5.39 -2.47
C GLY A 42 -1.42 -4.83 -3.64
N VAL A 43 -1.24 -3.55 -4.00
CA VAL A 43 -2.07 -2.84 -4.99
C VAL A 43 -2.07 -3.49 -6.38
N ARG A 44 -1.04 -4.28 -6.71
CA ARG A 44 -0.92 -5.03 -7.98
C ARG A 44 -1.31 -6.51 -7.86
N VAL A 45 -1.78 -6.94 -6.69
CA VAL A 45 -2.20 -8.32 -6.45
C VAL A 45 -3.71 -8.39 -6.68
N PRO A 46 -4.18 -9.07 -7.75
CA PRO A 46 -5.60 -9.25 -7.97
C PRO A 46 -6.20 -10.06 -6.82
N ARG A 47 -7.43 -9.71 -6.43
CA ARG A 47 -8.19 -10.44 -5.43
C ARG A 47 -9.25 -11.28 -6.13
N GLU A 48 -9.43 -12.51 -5.66
CA GLU A 48 -10.53 -13.35 -6.13
C GLU A 48 -11.86 -12.69 -5.76
N GLN A 49 -12.73 -12.53 -6.76
CA GLN A 49 -14.07 -12.01 -6.58
C GLN A 49 -15.08 -13.14 -6.78
N PRO A 50 -16.18 -13.17 -6.00
CA PRO A 50 -17.24 -14.18 -6.19
C PRO A 50 -17.79 -14.20 -7.62
N VAL A 51 -17.83 -13.02 -8.26
CA VAL A 51 -18.11 -12.85 -9.68
C VAL A 51 -16.92 -12.13 -10.31
N PRO A 52 -16.22 -12.74 -11.29
CA PRO A 52 -15.12 -12.08 -11.98
C PRO A 52 -15.60 -10.84 -12.73
N PHE A 53 -15.22 -9.65 -12.24
CA PHE A 53 -15.56 -8.38 -12.87
C PHE A 53 -14.35 -7.77 -13.57
N SER A 54 -14.52 -7.32 -14.81
CA SER A 54 -13.47 -6.67 -15.60
C SER A 54 -13.79 -5.21 -15.89
N HIS A 55 -13.12 -4.29 -15.19
CA HIS A 55 -13.18 -2.85 -15.52
C HIS A 55 -12.65 -2.57 -16.93
N ALA A 56 -11.68 -3.35 -17.40
CA ALA A 56 -11.11 -3.19 -18.73
C ALA A 56 -12.16 -3.40 -19.84
N HIS A 57 -13.05 -4.37 -19.67
CA HIS A 57 -14.14 -4.60 -20.62
C HIS A 57 -15.20 -3.49 -20.56
N HIS A 58 -15.70 -3.16 -19.36
CA HIS A 58 -16.84 -2.24 -19.21
C HIS A 58 -16.46 -0.77 -19.47
N VAL A 59 -15.30 -0.32 -18.97
CA VAL A 59 -14.87 1.07 -19.14
C VAL A 59 -14.04 1.21 -20.41
N GLY A 60 -13.00 0.39 -20.56
CA GLY A 60 -12.07 0.49 -21.69
C GLY A 60 -12.67 -0.01 -23.02
N GLY A 61 -13.48 -1.06 -22.98
CA GLY A 61 -14.09 -1.65 -24.18
C GLY A 61 -15.42 -1.01 -24.56
N LEU A 62 -16.34 -0.86 -23.62
CA LEU A 62 -17.70 -0.35 -23.87
C LEU A 62 -17.86 1.17 -23.63
N GLY A 63 -16.90 1.82 -22.97
CA GLY A 63 -16.96 3.25 -22.70
C GLY A 63 -17.96 3.65 -21.62
N ILE A 64 -18.35 2.75 -20.72
CA ILE A 64 -19.29 3.04 -19.64
C ILE A 64 -18.64 4.01 -18.64
N ASP A 65 -19.33 5.11 -18.34
CA ASP A 65 -18.89 6.12 -17.37
C ASP A 65 -18.83 5.55 -15.94
N CYS A 66 -17.80 5.92 -15.17
CA CYS A 66 -17.57 5.44 -13.81
C CYS A 66 -18.79 5.62 -12.88
N ARG A 67 -19.54 6.70 -13.06
CA ARG A 67 -20.70 7.08 -12.23
C ARG A 67 -21.92 6.20 -12.48
N TYR A 68 -21.94 5.46 -13.59
CA TYR A 68 -23.01 4.50 -13.87
C TYR A 68 -23.09 3.42 -12.79
N CYS A 69 -21.94 2.93 -12.33
CA CYS A 69 -21.86 1.94 -11.26
C CYS A 69 -21.61 2.56 -9.87
N HIS A 70 -20.76 3.59 -9.79
CA HIS A 70 -20.40 4.26 -8.53
C HIS A 70 -21.18 5.56 -8.34
N THR A 71 -22.49 5.41 -8.11
CA THR A 71 -23.45 6.53 -8.18
C THR A 71 -23.26 7.61 -7.12
N THR A 72 -22.57 7.32 -6.02
CA THR A 72 -22.36 8.26 -4.91
C THR A 72 -21.04 9.01 -4.97
N VAL A 73 -20.23 8.80 -6.02
CA VAL A 73 -18.87 9.37 -6.11
C VAL A 73 -18.85 10.90 -6.10
N GLU A 74 -19.91 11.56 -6.56
CA GLU A 74 -20.01 13.03 -6.59
C GLU A 74 -20.61 13.62 -5.30
N THR A 75 -21.25 12.81 -4.45
CA THR A 75 -22.07 13.30 -3.32
C THR A 75 -21.68 12.73 -1.96
N SER A 76 -20.79 11.73 -1.93
CA SER A 76 -20.37 11.03 -0.71
C SER A 76 -18.85 10.85 -0.67
N SER A 77 -18.28 10.76 0.53
CA SER A 77 -16.87 10.39 0.74
C SER A 77 -16.58 8.92 0.41
N PHE A 78 -17.63 8.11 0.21
CA PHE A 78 -17.54 6.71 -0.19
C PHE A 78 -18.28 6.50 -1.51
N ALA A 79 -17.58 5.99 -2.52
CA ALA A 79 -18.12 5.77 -3.87
C ALA A 79 -19.17 4.64 -3.96
N GLY A 80 -19.27 3.80 -2.92
CA GLY A 80 -20.21 2.69 -2.89
C GLY A 80 -19.85 1.55 -3.85
N MET A 81 -20.56 0.43 -3.70
CA MET A 81 -20.59 -0.66 -4.67
C MET A 81 -21.97 -0.68 -5.33
N PRO A 82 -22.07 -1.01 -6.63
CA PRO A 82 -23.35 -1.09 -7.31
C PRO A 82 -24.21 -2.21 -6.73
N ALA A 83 -25.52 -1.98 -6.68
CA ALA A 83 -26.48 -3.06 -6.43
C ALA A 83 -26.51 -4.02 -7.63
N THR A 84 -26.86 -5.29 -7.39
CA THR A 84 -26.96 -6.32 -8.45
C THR A 84 -27.88 -5.92 -9.60
N GLU A 85 -28.90 -5.11 -9.34
CA GLU A 85 -29.81 -4.58 -10.36
C GLU A 85 -29.06 -3.80 -11.48
N VAL A 86 -28.00 -3.07 -11.14
CA VAL A 86 -27.17 -2.34 -12.12
C VAL A 86 -26.55 -3.31 -13.12
N CYS A 87 -26.05 -4.45 -12.63
CA CYS A 87 -25.52 -5.50 -13.50
C CYS A 87 -26.64 -6.07 -14.39
N MET A 88 -27.80 -6.33 -13.81
CA MET A 88 -28.93 -6.95 -14.52
C MET A 88 -29.60 -6.05 -15.56
N ASN A 89 -29.34 -4.73 -15.56
CA ASN A 89 -29.80 -3.84 -16.63
C ASN A 89 -29.39 -4.32 -18.03
N CYS A 90 -28.19 -4.92 -18.13
CA CYS A 90 -27.70 -5.55 -19.35
C CYS A 90 -27.67 -7.08 -19.23
N HIS A 91 -27.25 -7.61 -18.08
CA HIS A 91 -27.01 -9.05 -17.91
C HIS A 91 -28.27 -9.92 -17.80
N LYS A 92 -29.48 -9.34 -17.75
CA LYS A 92 -30.73 -10.13 -17.68
C LYS A 92 -31.11 -10.85 -19.00
N GLN A 93 -30.44 -10.56 -20.10
CA GLN A 93 -30.77 -11.05 -21.45
C GLN A 93 -29.64 -11.87 -22.10
N ILE A 94 -28.57 -12.15 -21.36
CA ILE A 94 -27.41 -12.93 -21.77
C ILE A 94 -27.23 -14.10 -20.83
#